data_AF-A0AAW7JX26-F1
#
_entry.id   AF-A0AAW7JX26-F1
#
_cell.length_a   1.000
_cell.length_b   1.000
_cell.length_c   1.000
_cell.angle_alpha   90.00
_cell.angle_beta   90.00
_cell.angle_gamma   90.00
#
_symmetry.space_group_name_H-M   'P 1'
#
loop_
_entity.id
_entity.type
_entity.pdbx_description
1 polymer ?
#
loop_
_entity_poly.entity_id
_entity_poly.type
_entity_poly.pdbx_seq_one_letter_code
_entity_poly.pdbx_strand_id
1 'polypeptide(L)'
;MKNTKKYEKSLLAIMLFTAVLYLLAPPALIAYFFGLYNLNPFSIGNLPYFNPFSTGRGLPLHQIYWYLLLAWLFLNGLIVLVINLIYLVFFRSNDDE
;
A
#
# COMPACT_ATOMS: atom_id res chain seq x y z
N MET A 1 -25.86 -9.90 25.19
CA MET A 1 -24.61 -10.64 24.89
C MET A 1 -24.50 -11.20 23.46
N LYS A 2 -25.53 -11.13 22.60
CA LYS A 2 -25.47 -11.64 21.21
C LYS A 2 -24.74 -10.69 20.25
N ASN A 3 -24.84 -9.38 20.49
CA ASN A 3 -24.22 -8.35 19.66
C ASN A 3 -22.69 -8.27 19.84
N THR A 4 -22.16 -8.49 21.05
CA THR A 4 -20.71 -8.44 21.32
C THR A 4 -19.95 -9.47 20.49
N LYS A 5 -20.45 -10.71 20.37
CA LYS A 5 -19.85 -11.74 19.51
C LYS A 5 -19.86 -11.39 18.02
N LYS A 6 -20.83 -10.59 17.54
CA LYS A 6 -20.88 -10.14 16.14
C LYS A 6 -19.83 -9.05 15.89
N TYR A 7 -19.69 -8.10 16.82
CA TYR A 7 -18.67 -7.06 16.76
C TYR A 7 -17.25 -7.64 16.85
N GLU A 8 -17.00 -8.63 17.71
CA GLU A 8 -15.70 -9.32 17.81
C GLU A 8 -15.28 -9.98 16.48
N LYS A 9 -16.21 -10.69 15.83
CA LYS A 9 -15.94 -11.31 14.52
C LYS A 9 -15.67 -10.27 13.43
N SER A 10 -16.44 -9.19 13.41
CA SER A 10 -16.24 -8.08 12.47
C SER A 10 -14.90 -7.40 12.69
N LEU A 11 -14.52 -7.15 13.94
CA LEU A 11 -13.25 -6.54 14.31
C LEU A 11 -12.08 -7.44 13.90
N LEU A 12 -12.18 -8.74 14.17
CA LEU A 12 -11.16 -9.72 13.78
C LEU A 12 -11.00 -9.78 12.25
N ALA A 13 -12.10 -9.71 11.49
CA ALA A 13 -12.05 -9.66 10.03
C ALA A 13 -11.33 -8.41 9.52
N ILE A 14 -11.62 -7.22 10.10
CA ILE A 14 -10.95 -5.97 9.75
C ILE A 14 -9.46 -6.03 10.11
N MET A 15 -9.11 -6.58 11.27
CA MET A 15 -7.72 -6.75 11.71
C MET A 15 -6.94 -7.68 10.78
N LEU A 16 -7.51 -8.84 10.41
CA LEU A 16 -6.86 -9.75 9.46
C LEU A 16 -6.72 -9.13 8.08
N PHE A 17 -7.77 -8.47 7.59
CA PHE A 17 -7.73 -7.80 6.29
C PHE A 17 -6.66 -6.71 6.25
N THR A 18 -6.61 -5.85 7.27
CA THR A 18 -5.58 -4.81 7.38
C THR A 18 -4.19 -5.42 7.54
N ALA A 19 -4.00 -6.46 8.35
CA ALA A 19 -2.71 -7.13 8.47
C ALA A 19 -2.20 -7.68 7.13
N VAL A 20 -3.06 -8.37 6.37
CA VAL A 20 -2.70 -8.90 5.04
C VAL A 20 -2.41 -7.77 4.06
N LEU A 21 -3.23 -6.71 4.06
CA LEU A 21 -3.05 -5.57 3.17
C LEU A 21 -1.73 -4.84 3.45
N TYR A 22 -1.40 -4.59 4.71
CA TYR A 22 -0.14 -3.94 5.10
C TYR A 22 1.07 -4.87 4.98
N LEU A 23 0.89 -6.19 5.00
CA LEU A 23 1.96 -7.14 4.74
C LEU A 23 2.31 -7.21 3.23
N LEU A 24 1.31 -7.18 2.36
CA LEU A 24 1.49 -7.40 0.92
C LEU A 24 1.64 -6.11 0.10
N ALA A 25 0.91 -5.05 0.44
CA ALA A 25 0.90 -3.84 -0.37
C ALA A 25 2.24 -3.09 -0.39
N PRO A 26 2.98 -2.92 0.73
CA PRO A 26 4.29 -2.28 0.69
C PRO A 26 5.32 -3.00 -0.20
N PRO A 27 5.57 -4.33 -0.06
CA PRO A 27 6.52 -5.02 -0.93
C PRO A 27 6.06 -5.08 -2.39
N ALA A 28 4.76 -5.22 -2.65
CA ALA A 28 4.22 -5.19 -4.01
C ALA A 28 4.41 -3.83 -4.67
N LEU A 29 4.18 -2.73 -3.93
CA LEU A 29 4.34 -1.37 -4.43
C LEU A 29 5.81 -1.03 -4.68
N ILE A 30 6.72 -1.48 -3.81
CA ILE A 30 8.17 -1.42 -4.05
C ILE A 30 8.53 -2.17 -5.33
N ALA A 31 8.13 -3.44 -5.47
CA ALA A 31 8.44 -4.25 -6.64
C ALA A 31 7.89 -3.64 -7.94
N TYR A 32 6.65 -3.14 -7.91
CA TYR A 32 6.02 -2.47 -9.05
C TYR A 32 6.79 -1.21 -9.46
N PHE A 33 7.13 -0.35 -8.50
CA PHE A 33 7.87 0.88 -8.78
C PHE A 33 9.26 0.60 -9.37
N PHE A 34 9.98 -0.34 -8.78
CA PHE A 34 11.31 -0.71 -9.26
C PHE A 34 11.26 -1.37 -10.65
N GLY A 35 10.25 -2.20 -10.91
CA GLY A 35 10.00 -2.77 -12.24
C GLY A 35 9.66 -1.71 -13.29
N LEU A 36 8.77 -0.77 -12.97
CA LEU A 36 8.31 0.28 -13.90
C LEU A 36 9.46 1.19 -14.37
N TYR A 37 10.37 1.54 -13.45
CA TYR A 37 11.50 2.43 -13.76
C TYR A 37 12.79 1.67 -14.08
N ASN A 38 12.74 0.34 -14.22
CA ASN A 38 13.90 -0.53 -14.43
C ASN A 38 15.03 -0.26 -13.41
N LEU A 39 14.64 -0.01 -12.17
CA LEU A 39 15.54 0.30 -11.06
C LEU A 39 15.98 -1.00 -10.42
N ASN A 40 17.27 -1.08 -10.08
CA ASN A 40 17.79 -2.22 -9.34
C ASN A 40 17.37 -2.11 -7.85
N PRO A 41 16.65 -3.08 -7.27
CA PRO A 41 16.27 -3.07 -5.85
C PRO A 41 17.47 -3.03 -4.90
N PHE A 42 18.67 -3.40 -5.37
CA PHE A 42 19.93 -3.34 -4.62
C PHE A 42 20.74 -2.06 -4.89
N SER A 43 20.22 -1.12 -5.68
CA SER A 43 20.85 0.20 -5.93
C SER A 43 20.60 1.24 -4.83
N ILE A 44 20.00 0.82 -3.71
CA ILE A 44 19.70 1.64 -2.54
C ILE A 44 21.02 1.98 -1.81
N GLY A 45 21.75 2.98 -2.31
CA GLY A 45 22.85 3.68 -1.61
C GLY A 45 24.11 2.85 -1.30
N ASN A 46 25.23 3.22 -1.93
CA ASN A 46 26.53 2.54 -1.82
C ASN A 46 26.99 2.27 -0.37
N LEU A 47 27.11 0.99 -0.04
CA LEU A 47 28.16 0.49 0.85
C LEU A 47 29.53 0.90 0.28
N PRO A 48 30.52 1.25 1.12
CA PRO A 48 31.75 1.95 0.70
C PRO A 48 32.64 1.22 -0.34
N TYR A 49 32.33 -0.04 -0.70
CA TYR A 49 33.12 -0.83 -1.66
C TYR A 49 32.30 -1.68 -2.64
N PHE A 50 30.98 -1.50 -2.76
CA PHE A 50 30.17 -2.22 -3.77
C PHE A 50 29.83 -1.27 -4.93
N ASN A 51 30.28 -1.59 -6.15
CA ASN A 51 29.95 -0.83 -7.38
C ASN A 51 29.06 -1.67 -8.33
N PRO A 52 27.73 -1.51 -8.26
CA PRO A 52 26.79 -2.08 -9.23
C PRO A 52 26.37 -1.07 -10.32
N PHE A 53 27.15 0.01 -10.56
CA PHE A 53 26.80 1.11 -11.46
C PHE A 53 27.92 1.45 -12.46
N SER A 54 27.79 0.95 -13.70
CA SER A 54 28.02 1.86 -14.83
C SER A 54 26.86 2.86 -14.80
N THR A 55 27.14 4.07 -14.36
CA THR A 55 26.19 5.12 -13.99
C THR A 55 25.44 5.68 -15.20
N GLY A 56 24.17 5.31 -15.31
CA GLY A 56 23.18 6.05 -16.12
C GLY A 56 21.73 5.92 -15.64
N ARG A 57 21.43 5.11 -14.61
CA ARG A 57 20.04 4.73 -14.25
C ARG A 57 19.73 4.66 -12.73
N GLY A 58 20.42 5.43 -11.90
CA GLY A 58 20.13 5.52 -10.47
C GLY A 58 19.40 6.80 -10.12
N LEU A 59 18.12 6.73 -9.72
CA LEU A 59 17.43 7.86 -9.11
C LEU A 59 18.00 8.09 -7.69
N PRO A 60 18.22 9.34 -7.26
CA PRO A 60 18.62 9.65 -5.89
C PRO A 60 17.63 9.04 -4.88
N LEU A 61 18.16 8.45 -3.81
CA LEU A 61 17.39 7.69 -2.83
C LEU A 61 16.27 8.51 -2.16
N HIS A 62 16.51 9.81 -1.94
CA HIS A 62 15.47 10.73 -1.45
C HIS A 62 14.30 10.88 -2.44
N GLN A 63 14.57 10.87 -3.75
CA GLN A 63 13.52 10.96 -4.77
C GLN A 63 12.71 9.66 -4.81
N ILE A 64 13.38 8.50 -4.77
CA ILE A 64 12.70 7.18 -4.73
C ILE A 64 11.77 7.10 -3.52
N TYR A 65 12.23 7.55 -2.35
CA TYR A 65 11.41 7.57 -1.14
C TYR A 65 10.14 8.43 -1.30
N TRP A 66 10.29 9.65 -1.82
CA TRP A 66 9.14 10.53 -2.07
C TRP A 66 8.15 9.94 -3.07
N TYR A 67 8.62 9.31 -4.14
CA TYR A 67 7.73 8.67 -5.11
C TYR A 67 7.00 7.46 -4.53
N LEU A 68 7.68 6.63 -3.73
CA LEU A 68 7.02 5.53 -3.01
C LEU A 68 5.99 6.04 -2.00
N LEU A 69 6.32 7.11 -1.26
CA LEU A 69 5.40 7.73 -0.32
C LEU A 69 4.14 8.24 -1.02
N LEU A 70 4.30 8.95 -2.15
CA LEU A 70 3.18 9.44 -2.94
C LEU A 70 2.33 8.30 -3.52
N ALA A 71 2.98 7.26 -4.06
CA ALA A 71 2.28 6.07 -4.55
C ALA A 71 1.52 5.34 -3.43
N TRP A 72 2.11 5.27 -2.23
CA TRP A 72 1.47 4.70 -1.05
C TRP A 72 0.25 5.52 -0.60
N LEU A 73 0.38 6.85 -0.53
CA LEU A 73 -0.74 7.74 -0.20
C LEU A 73 -1.86 7.65 -1.24
N PHE A 74 -1.50 7.57 -2.52
CA PHE A 74 -2.46 7.39 -3.61
C PHE A 74 -3.22 6.06 -3.49
N LEU A 75 -2.52 4.96 -3.20
CA LEU A 75 -3.15 3.66 -2.97
C LEU A 75 -4.14 3.71 -1.79
N ASN A 76 -3.76 4.35 -0.68
CA ASN A 76 -4.66 4.53 0.46
C ASN A 76 -5.88 5.39 0.10
N GLY A 77 -5.68 6.46 -0.67
CA GLY A 77 -6.78 7.27 -1.20
C GLY A 77 -7.77 6.46 -2.05
N LEU A 78 -7.27 5.60 -2.93
CA LEU A 78 -8.09 4.69 -3.72
C LEU A 78 -8.87 3.70 -2.85
N ILE A 79 -8.23 3.11 -1.84
CA ILE A 79 -8.90 2.19 -0.90
C ILE A 79 -10.05 2.89 -0.18
N VAL A 80 -9.83 4.10 0.33
CA VAL A 80 -10.88 4.90 1.01
C VAL A 80 -12.02 5.23 0.04
N LEU A 81 -11.71 5.60 -1.21
CA LEU A 81 -12.71 5.87 -2.22
C LEU A 81 -13.57 4.64 -2.52
N VAL A 82 -12.96 3.46 -2.65
CA VAL A 82 -13.66 2.19 -2.87
C VAL A 82 -14.57 1.85 -1.68
N ILE A 83 -14.08 2.00 -0.46
CA ILE A 83 -14.88 1.78 0.77
C ILE A 83 -16.09 2.72 0.80
N ASN A 84 -15.89 4.01 0.48
CA ASN A 84 -16.97 4.99 0.43
C ASN A 84 -17.99 4.68 -0.67
N LEU A 85 -17.54 4.23 -1.85
CA LEU A 85 -18.45 3.80 -2.92
C LEU A 85 -19.27 2.58 -2.50
N ILE A 86 -18.66 1.58 -1.87
CA ILE A 86 -19.37 0.41 -1.34
C ILE A 86 -20.39 0.85 -0.29
N TYR A 87 -20.00 1.74 0.63
CA TYR A 87 -20.91 2.27 1.64
C TYR A 87 -22.10 3.00 1.00
N LEU A 88 -21.84 3.87 0.02
CA LEU A 88 -22.89 4.63 -0.67
C LEU A 88 -23.84 3.72 -1.46
N VAL A 89 -23.33 2.70 -2.14
CA VAL A 89 -24.15 1.81 -2.97
C VAL A 89 -24.96 0.82 -2.12
N PHE A 90 -24.34 0.21 -1.11
CA PHE A 90 -24.95 -0.92 -0.40
C PHE A 90 -25.61 -0.54 0.94
N PHE A 91 -25.10 0.47 1.65
CA PHE A 91 -25.58 0.79 2.99
C PHE A 91 -26.48 2.02 2.99
N ARG A 92 -26.14 3.08 2.24
CA ARG A 92 -27.00 4.28 2.15
C ARG A 92 -28.37 3.97 1.54
N SER A 93 -28.45 3.03 0.59
CA SER A 93 -29.72 2.60 -0.01
C SER A 93 -30.66 1.89 0.98
N ASN A 94 -30.16 1.40 2.11
CA ASN A 94 -30.92 0.63 3.10
C ASN A 94 -31.36 1.47 4.30
N ASP A 95 -30.85 2.70 4.45
CA ASP A 95 -31.15 3.60 5.57
C ASP A 95 -32.33 4.55 5.25
N ASP A 96 -32.82 4.57 4.00
CA ASP A 96 -33.94 5.39 3.53
C ASP A 96 -35.31 4.64 3.55
N GLU A 97 -35.39 3.42 4.11
CA GLU A 97 -36.64 2.68 4.42
C GLU A 97 -36.94 2.68 5.94
#